data_AF-A0AAW0JZM8-F1
#
_entry.id   AF-A0AAW0JZM8-F1
#
_cell.length_a   1.000
_cell.length_b   1.000
_cell.length_c   1.000
_cell.angle_alpha   90.00
_cell.angle_beta   90.00
_cell.angle_gamma   90.00
#
_symmetry.space_group_name_H-M   'P 1'
#
loop_
_entity.id
_entity.type
_entity.pdbx_description
1 polymer ?
#
loop_
_entity_poly.entity_id
_entity_poly.type
_entity_poly.pdbx_seq_one_letter_code
_entity_poly.pdbx_strand_id
1 'polypeptide(L)'
;MKPVELLLSELNAAWQRAIHISYCKDQQTTVIYTKICSATDEDDEQGLAVAVDPNLRFENPSLRQAYIALQAWKSAIYSDPLNFTANWVGSKVCSYKGVYCAQSPTNDSHRVVAGIDLNHADIAGYLPPELASSQI
;
A
#
# COMPACT_ATOMS: atom_id res chain seq x y z
N MET A 1 -23.73 42.48 28.02
CA MET A 1 -23.46 41.03 28.14
C MET A 1 -23.98 40.35 26.89
N LYS A 2 -23.09 39.86 26.04
CA LYS A 2 -23.45 39.08 24.85
C LYS A 2 -23.52 37.60 25.26
N PRO A 3 -24.47 36.81 24.72
CA PRO A 3 -24.63 35.40 25.08
C PRO A 3 -23.38 34.58 24.73
N VAL A 4 -23.14 33.52 25.52
CA VAL A 4 -21.97 32.60 25.45
C VAL A 4 -21.85 31.87 24.10
N GLU A 5 -22.86 31.99 23.23
CA GLU A 5 -22.89 31.39 21.89
C GLU A 5 -22.05 32.15 20.85
N LEU A 6 -21.62 33.40 21.13
CA LEU A 6 -20.79 34.19 20.20
C LEU A 6 -19.29 33.92 20.30
N LEU A 7 -18.81 33.30 21.38
CA LEU A 7 -17.39 32.94 21.56
C LEU A 7 -16.97 31.69 20.75
N LEU A 8 -17.93 30.90 20.27
CA LEU A 8 -17.66 29.71 19.45
C LEU A 8 -17.51 30.03 17.95
N SER A 9 -17.90 31.23 17.51
CA SER A 9 -17.74 31.63 16.11
C SER A 9 -16.35 32.20 15.78
N GLU A 10 -15.70 32.88 16.74
CA GLU A 10 -14.39 33.49 16.54
C GLU A 10 -13.21 32.56 16.86
N LEU A 11 -13.41 31.51 17.67
CA LEU A 11 -12.40 30.46 17.88
C LEU A 11 -12.29 29.49 16.68
N ASN A 12 -13.34 29.38 15.86
CA ASN A 12 -13.35 28.52 14.68
C ASN A 12 -12.61 29.13 13.48
N ALA A 13 -12.47 30.46 13.41
CA ALA A 13 -11.81 31.11 12.29
C ALA A 13 -10.27 31.17 12.43
N ALA A 14 -9.73 31.06 13.66
CA ALA A 14 -8.30 31.18 13.91
C ALA A 14 -7.54 29.83 13.87
N TRP A 15 -8.23 28.70 13.95
CA TRP A 15 -7.63 27.36 13.86
C TRP A 15 -7.77 26.69 12.48
N GLN A 16 -8.52 27.28 11.55
CA GLN A 16 -8.70 26.75 10.19
C GLN A 16 -7.51 27.02 9.23
N ARG A 17 -6.30 27.21 9.75
CA ARG A 17 -5.09 27.44 8.94
C ARG A 17 -3.90 26.57 9.35
N ALA A 18 -4.14 25.33 9.73
CA ALA A 18 -3.17 24.25 9.61
C ALA A 18 -3.90 22.92 9.70
N ILE A 19 -3.65 22.02 8.75
CA ILE A 19 -4.23 20.67 8.61
C ILE A 19 -5.63 20.68 7.98
N HIS A 20 -5.67 20.47 6.67
CA HIS A 20 -6.89 20.21 5.91
C HIS A 20 -7.30 18.75 6.12
N ILE A 21 -8.14 18.46 7.12
CA ILE A 21 -8.87 17.18 7.19
C ILE A 21 -10.25 17.42 6.61
N SER A 22 -10.45 16.99 5.36
CA SER A 22 -11.79 16.90 4.78
C SER A 22 -12.47 15.65 5.33
N TYR A 23 -13.47 15.82 6.21
CA TYR A 23 -14.35 14.73 6.59
C TYR A 23 -15.37 14.49 5.47
N CYS A 24 -15.30 13.33 4.80
CA CYS A 24 -16.34 12.89 3.87
C CYS A 24 -17.63 12.60 4.65
N LYS A 25 -18.72 13.32 4.34
CA LYS A 25 -20.08 12.88 4.70
C LYS A 25 -20.48 11.75 3.76
N ASP A 26 -20.30 10.50 4.17
CA ASP A 26 -21.06 9.39 3.57
C ASP A 26 -22.35 9.21 4.36
N GLN A 27 -23.50 9.25 3.69
CA GLN A 27 -24.81 9.16 4.34
C GLN A 27 -25.32 7.72 4.51
N GLN A 28 -24.46 6.69 4.49
CA GLN A 28 -25.01 5.33 4.57
C GLN A 28 -24.22 4.20 5.23
N THR A 29 -23.34 4.44 6.21
CA THR A 29 -22.86 3.33 7.08
C THR A 29 -22.53 3.76 8.51
N THR A 30 -23.28 3.25 9.49
CA THR A 30 -23.02 3.36 10.94
C THR A 30 -21.92 2.39 11.40
N VAL A 31 -20.79 2.34 10.69
CA VAL A 31 -19.63 1.57 11.13
C VAL A 31 -18.40 2.47 11.01
N ILE A 32 -17.77 2.73 12.15
CA ILE A 32 -16.54 3.52 12.22
C ILE A 32 -15.40 2.64 11.70
N TYR A 33 -15.22 2.63 10.38
CA TYR A 33 -13.98 2.19 9.79
C TYR A 33 -13.07 3.41 9.64
N THR A 34 -11.87 3.36 10.23
CA THR A 34 -10.79 4.31 9.95
C THR A 34 -10.33 4.08 8.51
N LYS A 35 -11.11 4.58 7.55
CA LYS A 35 -10.74 4.66 6.15
C LYS A 35 -9.95 5.95 5.94
N ILE A 36 -8.70 5.83 5.51
CA ILE A 36 -7.93 6.98 5.01
C ILE A 36 -8.51 7.29 3.62
N CYS A 37 -9.23 8.40 3.50
CA CYS A 37 -9.58 8.96 2.19
C CYS A 37 -8.41 9.84 1.75
N SER A 38 -7.67 9.44 0.72
CA SER A 38 -6.74 10.36 0.05
C SER A 38 -7.54 11.22 -0.91
N ALA A 39 -7.53 12.53 -0.70
CA ALA A 39 -7.93 13.49 -1.72
C ALA A 39 -6.86 13.47 -2.80
N THR A 40 -7.11 12.77 -3.89
CA THR A 40 -6.52 13.14 -5.17
C THR A 40 -7.58 13.97 -5.86
N ASP A 41 -7.38 15.29 -5.81
CA ASP A 41 -7.94 16.17 -6.83
C ASP A 41 -7.51 15.59 -8.18
N GLU A 42 -8.44 15.53 -9.12
CA GLU A 42 -8.16 15.25 -10.52
C GLU A 42 -7.09 16.26 -10.99
N ASP A 43 -6.10 15.78 -11.74
CA ASP A 43 -4.92 16.51 -12.30
C ASP A 43 -3.58 16.35 -11.55
N ASP A 44 -3.11 15.09 -11.38
CA ASP A 44 -1.71 14.65 -11.60
C ASP A 44 -1.60 13.17 -11.17
N GLU A 45 -2.08 12.28 -12.03
CA GLU A 45 -1.99 10.83 -11.89
C GLU A 45 -0.54 10.36 -12.14
N GLN A 46 0.33 10.56 -11.15
CA GLN A 46 1.62 9.88 -11.04
C GLN A 46 1.75 9.19 -9.67
N GLY A 47 0.64 8.66 -9.16
CA GLY A 47 0.67 7.51 -8.27
C GLY A 47 0.87 6.27 -9.12
N LEU A 48 1.98 5.55 -8.94
CA LEU A 48 2.37 4.42 -9.79
C LEU A 48 1.34 3.28 -9.70
N ALA A 49 0.24 3.37 -10.45
CA ALA A 49 -0.66 2.27 -10.69
C ALA A 49 0.15 1.20 -11.43
N VAL A 50 0.67 0.22 -10.69
CA VAL A 50 1.34 -0.93 -11.30
C VAL A 50 0.30 -1.65 -12.14
N ALA A 51 0.29 -1.36 -13.44
CA ALA A 51 -0.58 -2.00 -14.40
C ALA A 51 -0.19 -3.48 -14.46
N VAL A 52 -0.99 -4.33 -13.80
CA VAL A 52 -0.79 -5.78 -13.84
C VAL A 52 -1.19 -6.28 -15.22
N ASP A 53 -0.27 -6.93 -15.91
CA ASP A 53 -0.55 -7.58 -17.20
C ASP A 53 -1.77 -8.53 -17.06
N PRO A 54 -2.84 -8.33 -17.84
CA PRO A 54 -4.05 -9.14 -17.75
C PRO A 54 -3.82 -10.62 -18.10
N ASN A 55 -2.71 -10.96 -18.75
CA ASN A 55 -2.37 -12.35 -19.07
C ASN A 55 -1.79 -13.11 -17.87
N LEU A 56 -1.34 -12.43 -16.82
CA LEU A 56 -0.81 -13.07 -15.62
C LEU A 56 -1.94 -13.76 -14.83
N ARG A 57 -1.69 -15.01 -14.43
CA ARG A 57 -2.62 -15.84 -13.65
C ARG A 57 -2.01 -16.14 -12.30
N PHE A 58 -2.70 -15.76 -11.23
CA PHE A 58 -2.25 -15.95 -9.85
C PHE A 58 -3.06 -17.07 -9.18
N GLU A 59 -2.41 -17.80 -8.26
CA GLU A 59 -3.08 -18.90 -7.53
C GLU A 59 -4.20 -18.39 -6.62
N ASN A 60 -4.05 -17.17 -6.09
CA ASN A 60 -5.03 -16.51 -5.23
C ASN A 60 -4.83 -14.98 -5.24
N PRO A 61 -5.81 -14.20 -4.73
CA PRO A 61 -5.71 -12.74 -4.65
C PRO A 61 -4.54 -12.23 -3.80
N SER A 62 -4.15 -12.93 -2.74
CA SER A 62 -3.02 -12.54 -1.88
C SER A 62 -1.70 -12.56 -2.64
N LEU A 63 -1.46 -13.57 -3.48
CA LEU A 63 -0.27 -13.61 -4.33
C LEU A 63 -0.30 -12.55 -5.44
N ARG A 64 -1.48 -12.17 -5.95
CA ARG A 64 -1.61 -11.03 -6.86
C ARG A 64 -1.23 -9.71 -6.18
N GLN A 65 -1.66 -9.52 -4.93
CA GLN A 65 -1.30 -8.33 -4.15
C GLN A 65 0.20 -8.30 -3.83
N ALA A 66 0.76 -9.45 -3.42
CA ALA A 66 2.21 -9.59 -3.21
C ALA A 66 3.01 -9.30 -4.48
N TYR A 67 2.54 -9.75 -5.65
CA TYR A 67 3.16 -9.41 -6.93
C TYR A 67 3.22 -7.89 -7.14
N ILE A 68 2.11 -7.17 -6.94
CA ILE A 68 2.05 -5.71 -7.08
C ILE A 68 3.07 -5.04 -6.16
N ALA A 69 3.09 -5.42 -4.89
CA ALA A 69 4.03 -4.90 -3.90
C ALA A 69 5.49 -5.14 -4.27
N LEU A 70 5.82 -6.37 -4.71
CA LEU A 70 7.17 -6.76 -5.09
C LEU A 70 7.61 -6.10 -6.40
N GLN A 71 6.70 -5.85 -7.35
CA GLN A 71 7.02 -5.08 -8.56
C GLN A 71 7.23 -3.60 -8.24
N ALA A 72 6.42 -3.01 -7.37
CA ALA A 72 6.64 -1.65 -6.88
C ALA A 72 8.00 -1.54 -6.17
N TRP A 73 8.33 -2.51 -5.31
CA TRP A 73 9.63 -2.52 -4.62
C TRP A 73 10.79 -2.74 -5.58
N LYS A 74 10.64 -3.64 -6.56
CA LYS A 74 11.64 -3.82 -7.63
C LYS A 74 11.90 -2.52 -8.39
N SER A 75 10.87 -1.71 -8.66
CA SER A 75 11.04 -0.40 -9.30
C SER A 75 11.73 0.64 -8.42
N ALA A 76 11.65 0.48 -7.09
CA ALA A 76 12.31 1.33 -6.10
C ALA A 76 13.77 0.92 -5.82
N ILE A 77 14.24 -0.20 -6.39
CA ILE A 77 15.63 -0.65 -6.31
C ILE A 77 16.42 0.02 -7.43
N TYR A 78 17.41 0.85 -7.05
CA TYR A 78 18.30 1.51 -8.01
C TYR A 78 19.66 0.81 -8.14
N SER A 79 19.99 -0.13 -7.24
CA SER A 79 21.22 -0.94 -7.32
C SER A 79 20.95 -2.38 -6.89
N ASP A 80 21.24 -3.33 -7.78
CA ASP A 80 21.18 -4.79 -7.55
C ASP A 80 22.39 -5.46 -8.24
N PRO A 81 23.61 -5.30 -7.70
CA PRO A 81 24.86 -5.72 -8.36
C PRO A 81 24.97 -7.25 -8.52
N LEU A 82 24.21 -8.02 -7.73
CA LEU A 82 24.19 -9.48 -7.77
C LEU A 82 23.01 -10.04 -8.57
N ASN A 83 22.19 -9.18 -9.21
CA ASN A 83 20.97 -9.56 -9.93
C ASN A 83 20.04 -10.43 -9.05
N PHE A 84 19.95 -10.13 -7.77
CA PHE A 84 19.19 -10.91 -6.80
C PHE A 84 17.69 -10.90 -7.13
N THR A 85 17.17 -9.77 -7.63
CA THR A 85 15.76 -9.58 -8.00
C THR A 85 15.47 -9.88 -9.48
N ALA A 86 16.45 -10.41 -10.22
CA ALA A 86 16.29 -10.69 -11.65
C ALA A 86 15.16 -11.67 -11.95
N ASN A 87 14.93 -12.66 -11.09
CA ASN A 87 13.85 -13.63 -11.24
C ASN A 87 12.49 -13.16 -10.73
N TRP A 88 12.36 -11.91 -10.26
CA TRP A 88 11.08 -11.32 -9.85
C TRP A 88 10.28 -10.90 -11.09
N VAL A 89 9.88 -11.88 -11.90
CA VAL A 89 9.12 -11.71 -13.15
C VAL A 89 8.06 -12.82 -13.27
N GLY A 90 6.87 -12.46 -13.73
CA GLY A 90 5.75 -13.39 -13.94
C GLY A 90 4.89 -13.62 -12.70
N SER A 91 3.90 -14.52 -12.78
CA SER A 91 2.92 -14.68 -11.69
C SER A 91 3.33 -15.65 -10.58
N LYS A 92 4.45 -16.35 -10.74
CA LYS A 92 4.95 -17.35 -9.78
C LYS A 92 5.73 -16.68 -8.64
N VAL A 93 5.06 -15.85 -7.85
CA VAL A 93 5.66 -15.04 -6.77
C VAL A 93 6.51 -15.87 -5.80
N CYS A 94 6.02 -17.03 -5.38
CA CYS A 94 6.74 -17.92 -4.45
C CYS A 94 8.00 -18.58 -5.04
N SER A 95 8.29 -18.37 -6.34
CA SER A 95 9.54 -18.82 -6.97
C SER A 95 10.60 -17.72 -7.03
N TYR A 96 10.26 -16.51 -6.59
CA TYR A 96 11.17 -15.37 -6.56
C TYR A 96 12.25 -15.60 -5.51
N LYS A 97 13.48 -15.18 -5.84
CA LYS A 97 14.62 -15.34 -4.93
C LYS A 97 14.40 -14.45 -3.71
N GLY A 98 14.61 -15.01 -2.52
CA GLY A 98 14.38 -14.33 -1.24
C GLY A 98 12.92 -14.22 -0.82
N VAL A 99 11.95 -14.70 -1.61
CA VAL A 99 10.52 -14.72 -1.24
C VAL A 99 10.15 -16.11 -0.74
N TYR A 100 9.59 -16.17 0.47
CA TYR A 100 9.18 -17.43 1.09
C TYR A 100 7.67 -17.44 1.28
N CYS A 101 7.01 -18.47 0.76
CA CYS A 101 5.58 -18.67 0.96
C CYS A 101 5.31 -19.75 2.00
N ALA A 102 4.24 -19.58 2.75
CA ALA A 102 3.73 -20.56 3.69
C ALA A 102 2.21 -20.64 3.59
N GLN A 103 1.63 -21.63 4.25
CA GLN A 103 0.19 -21.77 4.33
C GLN A 103 -0.42 -20.58 5.09
N SER A 104 -1.53 -20.01 4.59
CA SER A 104 -2.20 -18.93 5.32
C SER A 104 -2.69 -19.42 6.70
N PRO A 105 -2.43 -18.67 7.79
CA PRO A 105 -2.98 -18.98 9.12
C PRO A 105 -4.51 -18.97 9.17
N THR A 106 -5.17 -18.25 8.25
CA THR A 106 -6.63 -18.11 8.22
C THR A 106 -7.29 -19.05 7.22
N ASN A 107 -6.54 -19.59 6.26
CA ASN A 107 -7.06 -20.49 5.23
C ASN A 107 -5.96 -21.44 4.73
N ASP A 108 -6.02 -22.68 5.20
CA ASP A 108 -5.05 -23.72 4.87
C ASP A 108 -5.15 -24.28 3.43
N SER A 109 -6.09 -23.78 2.63
CA SER A 109 -6.21 -24.14 1.21
C SER A 109 -5.37 -23.25 0.29
N HIS A 110 -4.86 -22.11 0.77
CA HIS A 110 -4.05 -21.18 -0.04
C HIS A 110 -2.79 -20.70 0.68
N ARG A 111 -1.67 -20.70 -0.07
CA ARG A 111 -0.41 -20.12 0.41
C ARG A 111 -0.34 -18.62 0.19
N VAL A 112 0.33 -17.95 1.10
CA VAL A 112 0.66 -16.52 1.08
C VAL A 112 2.17 -16.35 1.16
N VAL A 113 2.68 -15.20 0.76
CA VAL A 113 4.07 -14.85 1.08
C VAL A 113 4.14 -14.64 2.59
N ALA A 114 5.04 -15.33 3.29
CA ALA A 114 5.16 -15.27 4.74
C ALA A 114 6.48 -14.63 5.19
N GLY A 115 7.39 -14.36 4.26
CA GLY A 115 8.66 -13.72 4.58
C GLY A 115 9.43 -13.31 3.33
N ILE A 116 10.27 -12.29 3.50
CA ILE A 116 11.24 -11.86 2.50
C ILE A 116 12.61 -11.76 3.18
N ASP A 117 13.60 -12.42 2.60
CA ASP A 117 14.99 -12.41 3.06
C ASP A 117 15.91 -11.99 1.91
N LEU A 118 16.47 -10.79 2.05
CA LEU A 118 17.45 -10.20 1.13
C LEU A 118 18.82 -10.05 1.81
N ASN A 119 19.08 -10.79 2.89
CA ASN A 119 20.36 -10.74 3.57
C ASN A 119 21.49 -11.06 2.58
N HIS A 120 22.57 -10.27 2.66
CA HIS A 120 23.75 -10.39 1.79
C HIS A 120 23.49 -10.17 0.29
N ALA A 121 22.37 -9.54 -0.09
CA ALA A 121 22.05 -9.27 -1.50
C ALA A 121 22.74 -8.01 -2.07
N ASP A 122 23.30 -7.14 -1.23
CA ASP A 122 23.95 -5.87 -1.61
C ASP A 122 23.04 -4.96 -2.46
N ILE A 123 21.75 -4.93 -2.12
CA ILE A 123 20.72 -4.14 -2.80
C ILE A 123 20.64 -2.74 -2.19
N ALA A 124 20.48 -1.72 -3.03
CA ALA A 124 20.13 -0.37 -2.61
C ALA A 124 18.85 0.14 -3.27
N GLY A 125 18.00 0.77 -2.48
CA GLY A 125 16.66 1.23 -2.87
C GLY A 125 15.93 1.89 -1.70
N TYR A 126 14.62 2.06 -1.82
CA TYR A 126 13.74 2.45 -0.72
C TYR A 126 12.56 1.48 -0.60
N LEU A 127 11.89 1.48 0.56
CA LEU A 127 10.68 0.68 0.79
C LEU A 127 9.46 1.50 0.34
N PRO A 128 8.74 1.09 -0.71
CA PRO A 128 7.59 1.82 -1.18
C PRO A 128 6.35 1.49 -0.31
N PRO A 129 5.35 2.39 -0.25
CA PRO A 129 4.16 2.22 0.60
C PRO A 129 3.31 0.99 0.25
N GLU A 130 3.39 0.49 -0.99
CA GLU A 130 2.74 -0.73 -1.47
C GLU A 130 3.21 -1.98 -0.70
N LEU A 131 4.45 -1.98 -0.20
CA LEU A 131 4.99 -3.08 0.59
C LEU A 131 4.38 -3.12 2.00
N ALA A 132 4.17 -1.95 2.60
CA ALA A 132 3.59 -1.83 3.95
C ALA A 132 2.07 -2.02 3.98
N SER A 133 1.39 -1.71 2.87
CA SER A 133 -0.07 -1.83 2.72
C SER A 133 -0.51 -3.20 2.23
N SER A 134 0.42 -3.98 1.68
CA SER A 134 0.16 -5.38 1.35
C SER A 134 0.32 -6.18 2.63
N GLN A 135 -0.77 -6.79 3.11
CA GLN A 135 -0.70 -7.80 4.15
C GLN A 135 0.03 -9.02 3.56
N ILE A 136 1.36 -8.96 3.60
CA ILE A 136 2.28 -10.06 3.36
C ILE A 136 2.42 -10.81 4.69
#